data_AF-A0A8C6MJ66-F1
#
_entry.id   AF-A0A8C6MJ66-F1
#
_cell.length_a   1.000
_cell.length_b   1.000
_cell.length_c   1.000
_cell.angle_alpha   90.00
_cell.angle_beta   90.00
_cell.angle_gamma   90.00
#
_symmetry.space_group_name_H-M   'P 1'
#
loop_
_entity.id
_entity.type
_entity.pdbx_description
1 polymer ?
#
loop_
_entity_poly.entity_id
_entity_poly.type
_entity_poly.pdbx_seq_one_letter_code
_entity_poly.pdbx_strand_id
1 'polypeptide(L)' 'MNSPTGEYGTEAPFNNECAFREKLLANNYNSYESAAYPRMFIGLSKSGKTKRGNRVSPAMTGTHFLPRL' A
#
# COMPACT_ATOMS: atom_id res chain seq x y z
N MET A 1 0.81 -1.82 9.30
CA MET A 1 1.48 -2.37 8.09
C MET A 1 2.68 -3.25 8.45
N ASN A 2 2.61 -4.01 9.55
CA ASN A 2 3.76 -4.74 10.11
C ASN A 2 3.63 -6.28 10.02
N SER A 3 2.72 -6.78 9.18
CA SER A 3 2.55 -8.23 9.02
C SER A 3 3.74 -8.82 8.24
N PRO A 4 4.45 -9.83 8.77
CA PRO A 4 5.50 -10.55 8.03
C PRO A 4 4.95 -11.21 6.76
N THR A 5 3.65 -11.40 6.66
CA THR A 5 2.96 -11.98 5.49
C THR A 5 2.63 -10.93 4.42
N GLY A 6 2.73 -9.63 4.73
CA GLY A 6 2.27 -8.57 3.83
C GLY A 6 0.74 -8.48 3.74
N GLU A 7 0.01 -9.11 4.65
CA GLU A 7 -1.45 -9.03 4.70
C GLU A 7 -1.89 -7.64 5.18
N TYR A 8 -2.86 -7.08 4.47
CA TYR A 8 -3.47 -5.80 4.79
C TYR A 8 -4.90 -6.08 5.27
N GLY A 9 -5.05 -6.30 6.58
CA GLY A 9 -6.33 -6.58 7.19
C GLY A 9 -6.17 -6.75 8.70
N THR A 10 -7.07 -6.17 9.48
CA THR A 10 -7.14 -6.38 10.92
C THR A 10 -8.60 -6.44 11.34
N GLU A 11 -8.93 -7.40 12.21
CA GLU A 11 -10.23 -7.45 12.88
C GLU A 11 -10.30 -6.49 14.08
N ALA A 12 -9.16 -5.91 14.45
CA ALA A 12 -9.09 -4.92 15.52
C ALA A 12 -9.75 -3.59 15.08
N PRO A 13 -10.16 -2.74 16.04
CA PRO A 13 -10.64 -1.40 15.74
C PRO A 13 -9.63 -0.61 14.91
N PHE A 14 -10.13 0.34 14.13
CA PHE A 14 -9.30 1.25 13.34
C PHE A 14 -8.20 1.86 14.22
N ASN A 15 -6.96 1.76 13.74
CA ASN A 15 -5.79 2.30 14.41
C ASN A 15 -4.90 3.05 13.41
N ASN A 16 -3.84 3.69 13.91
CA ASN A 16 -2.95 4.49 13.06
C ASN A 16 -2.24 3.68 11.96
N GLU A 17 -2.15 2.35 12.08
CA GLU A 17 -1.59 1.51 11.03
C GLU A 17 -2.53 1.27 9.85
N CYS A 18 -3.83 1.55 10.03
CA CYS A 18 -4.86 1.48 8.99
C CYS A 18 -4.94 2.78 8.17
N ALA A 19 -4.24 3.84 8.57
CA ALA A 19 -4.22 5.11 7.86
C ALA A 19 -3.13 5.12 6.77
N PHE A 20 -3.51 5.59 5.58
CA PHE A 20 -2.62 5.70 4.42
C PHE A 20 -2.69 7.10 3.81
N ARG A 21 -1.55 7.58 3.34
CA ARG A 21 -1.41 8.81 2.56
C ARG A 21 -1.58 8.47 1.09
N GLU A 22 -2.62 9.02 0.49
CA GLU A 22 -2.81 8.96 -0.96
C GLU A 22 -1.88 9.98 -1.64
N LYS A 23 -1.17 9.53 -2.68
CA LYS A 23 -0.35 10.39 -3.52
C LYS A 23 -0.61 10.10 -4.99
N LEU A 24 -1.04 11.14 -5.71
CA LEU A 24 -1.14 11.12 -7.16
C LEU A 24 0.27 11.11 -7.76
N LEU A 25 0.51 10.15 -8.66
CA LEU A 25 1.75 9.98 -9.39
C LEU A 25 1.67 10.68 -10.75
N ALA A 26 2.83 10.95 -11.34
CA ALA A 26 2.93 11.63 -12.64
C ALA A 26 2.25 10.87 -13.80
N ASN A 27 1.99 9.57 -13.64
CA ASN A 27 1.29 8.74 -14.61
C ASN A 27 -0.24 8.67 -14.38
N ASN A 28 -0.80 9.56 -13.53
CA ASN A 28 -2.22 9.61 -13.16
C ASN A 28 -2.75 8.38 -12.41
N TYR A 29 -1.87 7.59 -11.79
CA TYR A 29 -2.24 6.57 -10.81
C TYR A 29 -2.02 7.09 -9.39
N ASN A 30 -2.71 6.48 -8.43
CA ASN A 30 -2.50 6.75 -7.01
C ASN A 30 -1.55 5.71 -6.42
N SER A 31 -0.78 6.15 -5.43
CA SER A 31 0.00 5.29 -4.54
C SER A 31 -0.41 5.56 -3.09
N TYR A 32 -0.30 4.54 -2.25
CA TYR A 32 -0.70 4.59 -0.84
C TYR A 32 0.48 4.28 0.05
N GLU A 33 0.95 5.27 0.80
CA GLU A 33 2.03 5.16 1.79
C GLU A 33 1.44 5.02 3.19
N SER A 34 2.01 4.16 4.05
CA SER A 34 1.54 4.07 5.44
C SER A 34 1.81 5.36 6.22
N ALA A 35 0.78 5.86 6.91
CA ALA A 35 0.93 7.02 7.79
C ALA A 35 1.78 6.70 9.03
N ALA A 36 1.65 5.48 9.57
CA ALA A 36 2.42 5.00 10.72
C ALA A 36 3.85 4.57 10.34
N TYR A 37 4.06 4.08 9.11
CA TYR A 37 5.36 3.59 8.65
C TYR A 37 5.80 4.27 7.35
N PRO A 38 6.51 5.41 7.44
CA PRO A 38 7.03 6.10 6.28
C PRO A 38 7.91 5.19 5.42
N ARG A 39 7.84 5.36 4.10
CA ARG A 39 8.49 4.54 3.07
C ARG A 39 7.97 3.10 2.93
N MET A 40 6.83 2.78 3.54
CA MET A 40 6.11 1.52 3.27
C MET A 40 4.87 1.79 2.43
N PHE A 41 4.71 1.04 1.34
CA PHE A 41 3.64 1.24 0.36
C PHE A 41 2.73 0.04 0.24
N ILE A 42 1.45 0.26 -0.11
CA ILE A 42 0.56 -0.82 -0.51
C ILE A 42 1.05 -1.31 -1.87
N GLY A 43 1.23 -2.63 -2.00
CA GLY A 43 1.67 -3.22 -3.26
C GLY A 43 1.09 -4.60 -3.51
N LEU A 44 0.74 -4.86 -4.77
CA LEU A 44 0.30 -6.16 -5.26
C LEU A 44 1.33 -6.76 -6.24
N SER A 45 1.41 -8.08 -6.28
CA SER A 45 2.12 -8.82 -7.31
C SER A 45 1.30 -8.88 -8.60
N LYS A 46 1.93 -9.31 -9.69
CA LYS A 46 1.22 -9.63 -10.95
C LYS A 46 0.13 -10.70 -10.78
N SER A 47 0.27 -11.55 -9.76
CA SER A 47 -0.71 -12.59 -9.39
C SER A 47 -1.79 -12.10 -8.42
N GLY A 48 -1.86 -10.80 -8.13
CA GLY A 48 -2.87 -10.21 -7.24
C GLY A 48 -2.61 -10.44 -5.75
N LYS A 49 -1.48 -11.06 -5.37
CA LYS A 49 -1.12 -11.25 -3.96
C LYS A 49 -0.48 -10.00 -3.38
N THR A 50 -0.70 -9.74 -2.10
CA THR A 50 -0.06 -8.63 -1.42
C THR A 50 1.45 -8.82 -1.32
N LYS A 51 2.19 -7.71 -1.37
CA LYS A 51 3.64 -7.67 -1.18
C LYS A 51 3.96 -6.95 0.12
N ARG A 52 5.04 -7.32 0.78
CA ARG A 52 5.50 -6.60 1.97
C ARG A 52 5.79 -5.13 1.62
N GLY A 53 5.27 -4.21 2.43
CA GLY A 53 5.36 -2.77 2.16
C GLY A 53 6.78 -2.21 2.10
N ASN A 54 7.74 -2.85 2.76
CA ASN A 54 9.17 -2.49 2.71
C ASN A 54 9.94 -3.09 1.51
N ARG A 55 9.28 -3.92 0.69
CA ARG A 55 9.85 -4.53 -0.54
C ARG A 55 9.25 -3.93 -1.81
N VAL A 56 8.53 -2.83 -1.67
CA VAL A 56 7.91 -2.12 -2.77
C VAL A 56 8.24 -0.63 -2.67
N SER A 57 8.24 0.04 -3.81
CA SER A 57 8.50 1.47 -3.93
C SER A 57 7.47 2.09 -4.87
N PRO A 58 7.21 3.41 -4.78
CA PRO A 58 6.21 4.09 -5.61
C PRO A 58 6.58 4.12 -7.10
N ALA A 59 7.83 3.77 -7.46
CA ALA A 59 8.25 3.61 -8.84
C ALA A 59 7.79 2.27 -9.45
N MET A 60 7.38 1.29 -8.63
CA MET A 60 6.94 -0.03 -9.08
C MET A 60 5.46 -0.02 -9.46
N THR A 61 5.13 -0.53 -10.64
CA THR A 61 3.74 -0.60 -11.14
C THR A 61 2.79 -1.36 -10.22
N GLY A 62 3.29 -2.32 -9.43
CA GLY A 62 2.49 -3.02 -8.42
C GLY A 62 2.00 -2.13 -7.27
N THR A 63 2.45 -0.89 -7.17
CA THR A 63 1.99 0.12 -6.19
C THR A 63 1.08 1.18 -6.80
N HIS A 64 0.77 1.06 -8.09
CA HIS A 64 -0.05 2.02 -8.84
C HIS A 64 -1.48 1.52 -8.88
N PHE A 65 -2.38 2.26 -8.23
CA PHE A 65 -3.80 1.94 -8.13
C PHE A 65 -4.61 2.99 -8.86
N LEU A 66 -5.65 2.53 -9.57
CA LEU A 66 -6.58 3.38 -10.27
C LEU A 66 -7.93 3.27 -9.57
N PRO A 67 -8.47 4.36 -8.99
CA PRO A 67 -9.80 4.36 -8.42
C PRO A 67 -10.84 3.93 -9.45
N ARG A 68 -11.70 2.98 -9.10
CA ARG A 68 -12.85 2.53 -9.90
C ARG A 68 -14.10 2.67 -9.03
N LEU A 69 -15.22 3.02 -9.66
CA LEU A 69 -16.55 3.09 -9.05
C LEU A 69 -17.17 1.69 -8.93
#